data_AF-A0A959Z346-F1
#
_entry.id   AF-A0A959Z346-F1
#
_cell.length_a   1.000
_cell.length_b   1.000
_cell.length_c   1.000
_cell.angle_alpha   90.00
_cell.angle_beta   90.00
_cell.angle_gamma   90.00
#
_symmetry.space_group_name_H-M   'P 1'
#
loop_
_entity.id
_entity.type
_entity.pdbx_description
1 polymer ?
#
loop_
_entity_poly.entity_id
_entity_poly.type
_entity_poly.pdbx_seq_one_letter_code
_entity_poly.pdbx_strand_id
1 'polypeptide(L)'
;MRTPRLSNLALLLIAVVWGVLMVHWRWQGTDGEGWRWVVRSDVKGYQGYLKALLITHDLGQETPDPDYLHRTPTGSLNKYFAGTSVLMLPWFTVGHGWALLTDAPRDGLSAPYQKALSLGGVVHGLLGLWLLGGL
;
A
#
# COMPACT_ATOMS: atom_id res chain seq x y z
N MET A 1 -8.97 -14.96 -33.57
CA MET A 1 -8.65 -15.39 -32.19
C MET A 1 -9.78 -14.87 -31.29
N ARG A 2 -10.46 -15.72 -30.51
CA ARG A 2 -11.45 -15.25 -29.53
C ARG A 2 -10.68 -14.72 -28.32
N THR A 3 -10.82 -13.44 -28.00
CA THR A 3 -10.31 -12.94 -26.73
C THR A 3 -11.14 -13.54 -25.60
N PRO A 4 -10.53 -14.11 -24.55
CA PRO A 4 -11.27 -14.55 -23.38
C PRO A 4 -11.91 -13.31 -22.74
N ARG A 5 -13.25 -13.25 -22.68
CA ARG A 5 -13.98 -12.19 -21.97
C ARG A 5 -14.09 -12.60 -20.51
N LEU A 6 -13.54 -11.80 -19.59
CA LEU A 6 -13.80 -12.02 -18.17
C LEU A 6 -15.27 -11.68 -17.86
N SER A 7 -15.95 -12.57 -17.16
CA SER A 7 -17.30 -12.31 -16.65
C SER A 7 -17.23 -11.40 -15.43
N ASN A 8 -18.12 -10.40 -15.35
CA ASN A 8 -18.27 -9.55 -14.15
C ASN A 8 -18.52 -10.37 -12.88
N LEU A 9 -19.22 -11.50 -13.01
CA LEU A 9 -19.44 -12.43 -11.90
C LEU A 9 -18.11 -13.05 -11.42
N ALA A 10 -17.22 -13.41 -12.35
CA ALA A 10 -15.92 -13.96 -11.99
C ALA A 10 -15.05 -12.91 -11.29
N LEU A 11 -15.03 -11.66 -11.77
CA LEU A 11 -14.33 -10.56 -11.12
C LEU A 11 -14.86 -10.31 -9.70
N LEU A 12 -16.19 -10.32 -9.52
CA LEU A 12 -16.81 -10.18 -8.21
C LEU A 12 -16.42 -11.32 -7.26
N LEU A 13 -16.46 -12.57 -7.73
CA LEU A 13 -16.08 -13.73 -6.93
C LEU A 13 -14.60 -13.67 -6.52
N ILE A 14 -13.72 -13.28 -7.44
CA ILE A 14 -12.29 -13.06 -7.15
C ILE A 14 -12.14 -11.97 -6.09
N ALA A 15 -12.84 -10.83 -6.24
CA ALA A 15 -12.79 -9.74 -5.27
C ALA A 15 -13.24 -10.19 -3.87
N VAL A 16 -14.33 -10.96 -3.78
CA VAL A 16 -14.85 -11.48 -2.50
C VAL A 16 -13.87 -12.47 -1.87
N VAL A 17 -13.41 -13.47 -2.62
CA VAL A 17 -12.48 -14.48 -2.10
C VAL A 17 -11.19 -13.82 -1.65
N TRP A 18 -10.63 -12.91 -2.47
CA TRP A 18 -9.41 -12.21 -2.13
C TRP A 18 -9.60 -11.28 -0.93
N GLY A 19 -10.74 -10.59 -0.83
CA GLY A 19 -11.09 -9.76 0.32
C GLY A 19 -11.18 -10.56 1.63
N VAL A 20 -11.84 -11.73 1.60
CA VAL A 20 -11.94 -12.63 2.77
C VAL A 20 -10.55 -13.13 3.17
N LEU A 21 -9.74 -13.60 2.21
CA LEU A 21 -8.38 -14.06 2.49
C LEU A 21 -7.50 -12.92 3.01
N MET A 22 -7.65 -11.71 2.49
CA MET A 22 -6.94 -10.52 2.96
C MET A 22 -7.30 -10.20 4.41
N VAL A 23 -8.58 -10.16 4.77
CA VAL A 23 -8.98 -9.85 6.15
C VAL A 23 -8.47 -10.92 7.11
N HIS A 24 -8.68 -12.20 6.80
CA HIS A 24 -8.33 -13.30 7.68
C HIS A 24 -6.80 -13.49 7.81
N TRP A 25 -6.10 -13.58 6.69
CA TRP A 25 -4.67 -13.92 6.70
C TRP A 25 -3.76 -12.70 6.77
N ARG A 26 -4.16 -11.60 6.12
CA ARG A 26 -3.30 -10.42 6.01
C ARG A 26 -3.53 -9.40 7.12
N TRP A 27 -4.77 -9.18 7.55
CA TRP A 27 -5.07 -8.16 8.55
C TRP A 27 -5.10 -8.72 9.96
N GLN A 28 -5.76 -9.86 10.16
CA GLN A 28 -5.80 -10.54 11.46
C GLN A 28 -4.50 -11.33 11.66
N GLY A 29 -4.12 -12.19 10.71
CA GLY A 29 -2.97 -13.08 10.92
C GLY A 29 -3.21 -14.03 12.10
N THR A 30 -2.15 -14.58 12.68
CA THR A 30 -2.27 -15.53 13.80
C THR A 30 -2.43 -14.85 15.17
N ASP A 31 -2.07 -13.58 15.27
CA ASP A 31 -1.98 -12.80 16.51
C ASP A 31 -2.95 -11.60 16.56
N GLY A 32 -3.77 -11.40 15.53
CA GLY A 32 -4.66 -10.23 15.39
C GLY A 32 -3.98 -8.97 14.85
N GLU A 33 -2.65 -9.00 14.70
CA GLU A 33 -1.80 -7.88 14.31
C GLU A 33 -1.13 -8.11 12.94
N GLY A 34 -1.67 -9.05 12.13
CA GLY A 34 -1.16 -9.36 10.79
C GLY A 34 -1.00 -8.14 9.88
N TRP A 35 -1.84 -7.12 10.08
CA TRP A 35 -1.80 -5.85 9.36
C TRP A 35 -0.44 -5.15 9.43
N ARG A 36 0.33 -5.33 10.51
CA ARG A 36 1.68 -4.75 10.67
C ARG A 36 2.65 -5.22 9.61
N TRP A 37 2.40 -6.41 9.09
CA TRP A 37 3.26 -7.03 8.11
C TRP A 37 2.90 -6.63 6.68
N VAL A 38 1.81 -5.87 6.46
CA VAL A 38 1.32 -5.45 5.11
C VAL A 38 2.43 -4.82 4.29
N VAL A 39 3.06 -3.79 4.84
CA VAL A 39 4.21 -3.15 4.23
C VAL A 39 5.49 -3.78 4.77
N ARG A 40 6.23 -4.43 3.86
CA ARG A 40 7.51 -5.08 4.12
C ARG A 40 8.38 -5.01 2.88
N SER A 41 9.69 -5.27 3.04
CA SER A 41 10.64 -5.28 1.94
C SER A 41 10.65 -3.94 1.17
N ASP A 42 10.66 -3.97 -0.16
CA ASP A 42 10.66 -2.82 -1.05
C ASP A 42 9.51 -1.84 -0.82
N VAL A 43 8.33 -2.34 -0.43
CA VAL A 43 7.15 -1.50 -0.16
C VAL A 43 7.42 -0.45 0.93
N LYS A 44 8.33 -0.72 1.88
CA LYS A 44 8.75 0.25 2.88
C LYS A 44 9.31 1.52 2.23
N GLY A 45 10.07 1.38 1.15
CA GLY A 45 10.65 2.53 0.47
C GLY A 45 9.63 3.34 -0.32
N TYR A 46 8.65 2.68 -0.95
CA TYR A 46 7.58 3.39 -1.62
C TYR A 46 6.68 4.16 -0.63
N GLN A 47 6.35 3.55 0.51
CA GLN A 47 5.65 4.25 1.60
C GLN A 47 6.53 5.33 2.24
N GLY A 48 7.85 5.13 2.27
CA GLY A 48 8.85 6.07 2.75
C GLY A 48 8.73 7.44 2.10
N TYR A 49 8.65 7.49 0.76
CA TYR A 49 8.39 8.75 0.04
C TYR A 49 7.12 9.45 0.53
N LEU A 50 6.00 8.73 0.65
CA LEU A 50 4.74 9.33 1.08
C LEU A 50 4.81 9.89 2.49
N LYS A 51 5.50 9.18 3.40
CA LYS A 51 5.75 9.68 4.76
C LYS A 51 6.65 10.91 4.76
N ALA A 52 7.76 10.86 4.02
CA ALA A 52 8.72 11.94 3.90
C ALA A 52 8.05 13.23 3.42
N LEU A 53 7.21 13.14 2.38
CA LEU A 53 6.53 14.31 1.81
C LEU A 53 5.33 14.79 2.64
N LEU A 54 4.47 13.88 3.12
CA LEU A 54 3.15 14.25 3.65
C LEU A 54 3.05 14.26 5.18
N ILE A 55 3.96 13.56 5.86
CA ILE A 55 3.93 13.44 7.32
C ILE A 55 5.10 14.22 7.93
N THR A 56 6.33 13.84 7.60
CA THR A 56 7.52 14.45 8.21
C THR A 56 7.97 15.73 7.52
N HIS A 57 7.52 15.96 6.28
CA HIS A 57 7.89 17.13 5.46
C HIS A 57 9.41 17.30 5.29
N ASP A 58 10.11 16.17 5.16
CA ASP A 58 11.55 16.10 5.05
C ASP A 58 11.95 15.01 4.05
N LEU A 59 12.16 15.43 2.81
CA LEU A 59 12.65 14.58 1.74
C LEU A 59 14.16 14.80 1.59
N GLY A 60 14.93 13.73 1.79
CA GLY A 60 16.39 13.79 1.65
C GLY A 60 17.16 14.05 2.95
N GLN A 61 16.52 14.17 4.11
CA GLN A 61 17.18 14.05 5.43
C GLN A 61 16.47 13.04 6.35
N GLU A 62 15.81 12.06 5.75
CA GLU A 62 15.01 11.05 6.45
C GLU A 62 15.82 10.26 7.49
N THR A 63 15.13 9.78 8.53
CA THR A 63 15.71 8.85 9.51
C THR A 63 16.25 7.61 8.79
N PRO A 64 17.48 7.16 9.07
CA PRO A 64 18.07 6.01 8.39
C PRO A 64 17.18 4.78 8.50
N ASP A 65 16.95 4.13 7.37
CA ASP A 65 16.34 2.81 7.28
C ASP A 65 17.25 1.93 6.40
N PRO A 66 17.89 0.89 6.96
CA PRO A 66 18.86 0.08 6.23
C PRO A 66 18.25 -0.69 5.06
N ASP A 67 16.92 -0.86 5.02
CA ASP A 67 16.27 -1.62 3.95
C ASP A 67 16.23 -0.82 2.64
N TYR A 68 16.15 0.51 2.69
CA TYR A 68 15.92 1.32 1.49
C TYR A 68 16.60 2.70 1.44
N LEU A 69 17.03 3.26 2.58
CA LEU A 69 17.69 4.57 2.64
C LEU A 69 19.20 4.41 2.75
N HIS A 70 19.91 5.05 1.82
CA HIS A 70 21.36 5.18 1.84
C HIS A 70 21.73 6.58 2.32
N ARG A 71 22.73 6.68 3.20
CA ARG A 71 23.32 7.97 3.56
C ARG A 71 24.25 8.44 2.45
N THR A 72 24.16 9.72 2.12
CA THR A 72 25.03 10.43 1.19
C THR A 72 25.66 11.61 1.93
N PRO A 73 26.75 12.22 1.41
CA PRO A 73 27.36 13.39 2.04
C PRO A 73 26.39 14.58 2.21
N THR A 74 25.35 14.65 1.39
CA THR A 74 24.38 15.75 1.39
C THR A 74 23.02 15.36 1.97
N GLY A 75 22.80 14.11 2.40
CA GLY A 75 21.52 13.68 2.96
C GLY A 75 21.23 12.17 2.92
N SER A 76 19.97 11.81 2.72
CA SER A 76 19.48 10.45 2.49
C SER A 76 19.02 10.28 1.05
N LEU A 77 19.26 9.09 0.50
CA LEU A 77 18.79 8.67 -0.81
C LEU A 77 17.97 7.39 -0.67
N ASN A 78 16.68 7.49 -1.02
CA ASN A 78 15.83 6.33 -1.19
C ASN A 78 16.21 5.60 -2.48
N LYS A 79 16.58 4.33 -2.39
CA LYS A 79 17.09 3.55 -3.53
C LYS A 79 16.04 3.21 -4.57
N TYR A 80 14.76 3.36 -4.24
CA TYR A 80 13.64 3.06 -5.13
C TYR A 80 13.14 4.32 -5.84
N PHE A 81 12.54 4.15 -7.01
CA PHE A 81 11.85 5.24 -7.71
C PHE A 81 10.45 5.50 -7.13
N ALA A 82 10.00 6.75 -7.20
CA ALA A 82 8.73 7.18 -6.61
C ALA A 82 7.46 6.75 -7.40
N GLY A 83 7.58 6.07 -8.54
CA GLY A 83 6.44 5.71 -9.39
C GLY A 83 5.36 4.90 -8.65
N THR A 84 5.76 3.88 -7.89
CA THR A 84 4.83 3.09 -7.06
C THR A 84 4.22 3.94 -5.95
N SER A 85 4.97 4.89 -5.37
CA SER A 85 4.46 5.82 -4.36
C SER A 85 3.30 6.65 -4.90
N VAL A 86 3.36 7.09 -6.16
CA VAL A 86 2.26 7.83 -6.80
C VAL A 86 0.98 6.99 -6.86
N LEU A 87 1.09 5.69 -7.19
CA LEU A 87 -0.06 4.78 -7.19
C LEU A 87 -0.59 4.48 -5.77
N MET A 88 0.30 4.51 -4.77
CA MET A 88 -0.06 4.33 -3.36
C MET A 88 -0.71 5.58 -2.75
N LEU A 89 -0.44 6.77 -3.29
CA LEU A 89 -0.89 8.06 -2.76
C LEU A 89 -2.39 8.11 -2.39
N PRO A 90 -3.35 7.80 -3.29
CA PRO A 90 -4.77 7.89 -2.94
C PRO A 90 -5.15 7.01 -1.75
N TRP A 91 -4.54 5.82 -1.66
CA TRP A 91 -4.81 4.87 -0.57
C TRP A 91 -4.13 5.28 0.73
N PHE A 92 -2.94 5.88 0.65
CA PHE A 92 -2.30 6.50 1.80
C PHE A 92 -3.15 7.66 2.34
N THR A 93 -3.73 8.49 1.47
CA THR A 93 -4.65 9.56 1.86
C THR A 93 -5.92 9.02 2.51
N VAL A 94 -6.51 7.93 1.98
CA VAL A 94 -7.63 7.23 2.64
C VAL A 94 -7.23 6.74 4.03
N GLY A 95 -6.05 6.13 4.17
CA GLY A 95 -5.51 5.69 5.45
C GLY A 95 -5.29 6.85 6.43
N HIS A 96 -4.80 8.00 5.96
CA HIS A 96 -4.63 9.21 6.74
C HIS A 96 -5.97 9.77 7.23
N GLY A 97 -6.96 9.85 6.34
CA GLY A 97 -8.33 10.25 6.68
C GLY A 97 -8.96 9.31 7.71
N TRP A 98 -8.77 8.00 7.56
CA TRP A 98 -9.23 7.03 8.55
C TRP A 98 -8.52 7.22 9.91
N ALA A 99 -7.20 7.43 9.92
CA ALA A 99 -6.47 7.73 11.15
C ALA A 99 -6.91 9.06 11.81
N LEU A 100 -7.43 10.04 11.05
CA LEU A 100 -8.02 11.26 11.61
C LEU A 100 -9.38 11.03 12.28
N LEU A 101 -10.15 10.06 11.78
CA LEU A 101 -11.47 9.71 12.31
C LEU A 101 -11.41 8.71 13.47
N THR A 102 -10.22 8.30 13.89
CA THR A 102 -9.98 7.30 14.94
C THR A 102 -8.85 7.76 15.86
N ASP A 103 -8.66 7.11 17.01
CA ASP A 103 -7.52 7.39 17.90
C ASP A 103 -6.20 6.74 17.43
N ALA A 104 -6.12 6.36 16.16
CA ALA A 104 -4.93 5.73 15.60
C ALA A 104 -3.79 6.75 15.39
N PRO A 105 -2.51 6.33 15.53
CA PRO A 105 -1.37 7.20 15.23
C PRO A 105 -1.41 7.72 13.79
N ARG A 106 -1.12 9.01 13.60
CA ARG A 106 -1.10 9.70 12.29
C ARG A 106 0.32 9.74 11.71
N ASP A 107 1.01 8.61 11.77
CA ASP A 107 2.43 8.45 11.49
C ASP A 107 2.73 7.89 10.09
N GLY A 108 1.68 7.59 9.31
CA GLY A 108 1.80 6.92 8.02
C GLY A 108 2.06 5.43 8.12
N LEU A 109 2.05 4.82 9.32
CA LEU A 109 2.42 3.42 9.57
C LEU A 109 1.37 2.62 10.35
N SER A 110 0.47 3.29 11.06
CA SER A 110 -0.58 2.65 11.86
C SER A 110 -1.58 1.83 11.01
N ALA A 111 -2.40 1.03 11.70
CA ALA A 111 -3.33 0.09 11.06
C ALA A 111 -4.20 0.69 9.95
N PRO A 112 -4.78 1.91 10.08
CA PRO A 112 -5.52 2.55 9.00
C PRO A 112 -4.74 2.65 7.68
N TYR A 113 -3.46 3.06 7.72
CA TYR A 113 -2.62 3.17 6.53
C TYR A 113 -2.35 1.81 5.90
N GLN A 114 -1.96 0.84 6.73
CA GLN A 114 -1.62 -0.50 6.26
C GLN A 114 -2.82 -1.18 5.61
N LYS A 115 -3.99 -1.08 6.24
CA LYS A 115 -5.23 -1.64 5.71
C LYS A 115 -5.67 -0.93 4.42
N ALA A 116 -5.57 0.40 4.35
CA ALA A 116 -5.92 1.15 3.15
C ALA A 116 -4.97 0.84 1.97
N LEU A 117 -3.66 0.75 2.20
CA LEU A 117 -2.68 0.34 1.19
C LEU A 117 -2.94 -1.10 0.70
N SER A 118 -3.28 -2.02 1.62
CA SER A 118 -3.66 -3.39 1.27
C SER A 118 -4.88 -3.42 0.35
N LEU A 119 -5.92 -2.64 0.66
CA LEU A 119 -7.11 -2.51 -0.18
C LEU A 119 -6.76 -1.94 -1.55
N GLY A 120 -5.90 -0.93 -1.59
CA GLY A 120 -5.41 -0.36 -2.84
C GLY A 120 -4.73 -1.38 -3.74
N GLY A 121 -3.92 -2.28 -3.18
CA GLY A 121 -3.32 -3.39 -3.93
C GLY A 121 -4.37 -4.29 -4.60
N VAL A 122 -5.43 -4.66 -3.86
CA VAL A 122 -6.54 -5.47 -4.40
C VAL A 122 -7.26 -4.71 -5.52
N VAL A 123 -7.56 -3.43 -5.32
CA VAL A 123 -8.27 -2.61 -6.33
C VAL A 123 -7.44 -2.48 -7.61
N HIS A 124 -6.14 -2.20 -7.52
CA HIS A 124 -5.27 -2.15 -8.71
C HIS A 124 -5.18 -3.52 -9.40
N GLY A 125 -5.13 -4.62 -8.64
CA GLY A 125 -5.15 -5.97 -9.18
C GLY A 125 -6.44 -6.27 -9.95
N LEU A 126 -7.60 -5.96 -9.37
CA LEU A 126 -8.90 -6.12 -10.02
C LEU A 126 -9.05 -5.22 -11.24
N LEU A 127 -8.56 -3.97 -11.17
CA LEU A 127 -8.55 -3.04 -12.30
C LEU A 127 -7.70 -3.60 -13.45
N GLY A 128 -6.52 -4.15 -13.15
CA GLY A 128 -5.68 -4.81 -14.14
C GLY A 128 -6.37 -6.01 -14.80
N LEU A 129 -7.02 -6.87 -14.01
CA LEU A 129 -7.79 -8.00 -14.55
C LEU A 129 -8.96 -7.54 -15.41
N TRP A 130 -9.65 -6.47 -15.01
CA TRP A 130 -10.76 -5.90 -15.77
C TRP A 130 -10.28 -5.32 -17.11
N LEU A 131 -9.19 -4.53 -17.10
CA LEU A 131 -8.60 -3.97 -18.32
C LEU A 131 -8.11 -5.05 -19.30
N LEU A 132 -7.49 -6.12 -18.79
CA LEU A 132 -7.05 -7.26 -19.62
C LEU A 132 -8.21 -8.13 -20.11
N GLY A 133 -9.30 -8.19 -19.34
CA GLY A 133 -10.50 -8.97 -19.63
C GLY A 133 -11.35 -8.45 -20.80
N GLY A 134 -11.01 -7.27 -21.33
CA GLY A 134 -11.64 -6.62 -22.47
C GLY A 134 -12.57 -5.47 -22.06
N LEU A 135 -12.25 -4.27 -22.57
CA LEU A 135 -13.22 -3.18 -22.76
C LEU A 135 -14.26 -3.58 -23.81
#